data_AF-A0A382KMH9-F1
#
_entry.id   AF-A0A382KMH9-F1
#
_cell.length_a   1.000
_cell.length_b   1.000
_cell.length_c   1.000
_cell.angle_alpha   90.00
_cell.angle_beta   90.00
_cell.angle_gamma   90.00
#
_symmetry.space_group_name_H-M   'P 1'
#
loop_
_entity.id
_entity.type
_entity.pdbx_description
1 polymer ?
#
loop_
_entity_poly.entity_id
_entity_poly.type
_entity_poly.pdbx_seq_one_letter_code
_entity_poly.pdbx_strand_id
1 'polypeptide(L)'
;EKEIQKRKIKPTYLLPLWDVMSVALGFGSALLGKKATMLCTASVEEVIDEHYKNQLKKLGNDEKSLKKKIEKFKEDEINHKNIAYESGATTKGFYSIMDKIIRTGSKIAITISEKI
;
A
#
# COMPACT_ATOMS: atom_id res chain seq x y z
N GLU A 1 -6.69 12.55 5.51
CA GLU A 1 -7.82 13.09 6.30
C GLU A 1 -8.53 14.31 5.69
N LYS A 2 -7.85 15.41 5.35
CA LYS A 2 -8.51 16.62 4.81
C LYS A 2 -9.44 16.37 3.61
N GLU A 3 -9.02 15.52 2.66
CA GLU A 3 -9.85 15.16 1.49
C GLU A 3 -11.09 14.32 1.84
N ILE A 4 -10.99 13.48 2.88
CA ILE A 4 -12.09 12.64 3.40
C ILE A 4 -13.12 13.54 4.09
N GLN A 5 -12.65 14.44 4.96
CA GLN A 5 -13.50 15.41 5.67
C GLN A 5 -14.22 16.35 4.70
N LYS A 6 -13.51 16.90 3.70
CA LYS A 6 -14.09 17.76 2.66
C LYS A 6 -15.26 17.10 1.94
N ARG A 7 -15.17 15.79 1.69
CA ARG A 7 -16.20 15.00 0.98
C ARG A 7 -17.17 14.30 1.91
N LYS A 8 -17.07 14.53 3.23
CA LYS A 8 -17.90 13.92 4.28
C LYS A 8 -17.97 12.39 4.16
N ILE A 9 -16.86 11.77 3.76
CA ILE A 9 -16.74 10.31 3.61
C ILE A 9 -16.46 9.72 4.99
N LYS A 10 -17.14 8.64 5.35
CA LYS A 10 -16.80 7.84 6.52
C LYS A 10 -15.70 6.83 6.13
N PRO A 11 -14.59 6.75 6.88
CA PRO A 11 -13.61 5.70 6.63
C PRO A 11 -14.18 4.32 6.97
N THR A 12 -13.48 3.27 6.52
CA THR A 12 -13.87 1.89 6.82
C THR A 12 -13.92 1.63 8.33
N TYR A 13 -14.91 0.87 8.78
CA TYR A 13 -15.01 0.43 10.18
C TYR A 13 -13.85 -0.49 10.59
N LEU A 14 -13.15 -1.07 9.62
CA LEU A 14 -12.03 -1.98 9.86
C LEU A 14 -10.69 -1.25 10.11
N LEU A 15 -10.66 0.08 10.10
CA LEU A 15 -9.43 0.85 10.33
C LEU A 15 -8.65 0.39 11.57
N PRO A 16 -9.25 0.21 12.77
CA PRO A 16 -8.51 -0.20 13.96
C PRO A 16 -7.86 -1.58 13.80
N LEU A 17 -8.50 -2.49 13.06
CA LEU A 17 -7.94 -3.81 12.77
C LEU A 17 -6.73 -3.70 11.85
N TRP A 18 -6.84 -2.92 10.77
CA TRP A 18 -5.76 -2.73 9.81
C TRP A 18 -4.56 -1.99 10.41
N ASP A 19 -4.79 -1.06 11.33
CA ASP A 19 -3.73 -0.39 12.08
C ASP A 19 -2.87 -1.40 12.85
N VAL A 20 -3.51 -2.29 13.63
CA VAL A 20 -2.80 -3.34 14.37
C VAL A 20 -2.07 -4.30 13.42
N MET A 21 -2.74 -4.74 12.35
CA MET A 21 -2.15 -5.67 11.39
C MET A 21 -0.96 -5.08 10.65
N SER A 22 -1.01 -3.80 10.28
CA SER A 22 0.08 -3.11 9.59
C SER A 22 1.33 -2.99 10.47
N VAL A 23 1.16 -2.66 11.75
CA VAL A 23 2.26 -2.61 12.74
C VAL A 23 2.84 -4.00 12.96
N ALA A 24 1.99 -5.02 13.13
CA ALA A 24 2.44 -6.40 13.30
C ALA A 24 3.24 -6.90 12.08
N LEU A 25 2.79 -6.59 10.87
CA LEU A 25 3.48 -6.94 9.63
C LEU A 25 4.84 -6.22 9.52
N GLY A 26 4.87 -4.92 9.77
CA GLY A 26 6.09 -4.11 9.75
C GLY A 26 7.12 -4.61 10.77
N PHE A 27 6.70 -4.76 12.03
CA PHE A 27 7.55 -5.26 13.10
C PHE A 27 8.01 -6.71 12.88
N GLY A 28 7.10 -7.59 12.45
CA GLY A 28 7.41 -8.98 12.15
C GLY A 28 8.44 -9.11 11.03
N SER A 29 8.30 -8.33 9.95
CA SER A 29 9.27 -8.30 8.86
C SER A 29 10.63 -7.71 9.29
N ALA A 30 10.65 -6.77 10.24
CA ALA A 30 11.87 -6.24 10.85
C ALA A 30 12.62 -7.31 11.66
N LEU A 31 11.92 -8.13 12.43
CA LEU A 31 12.51 -9.25 13.18
C LEU A 31 13.13 -10.32 12.26
N LEU A 32 12.56 -10.53 11.08
CA LEU A 32 13.10 -11.44 10.05
C LEU A 32 14.33 -10.85 9.32
N GLY A 33 14.68 -9.60 9.60
CA GLY A 33 15.88 -8.93 9.11
C GLY A 33 15.67 -8.04 7.89
N LYS A 34 16.70 -7.25 7.56
CA LYS A 34 16.64 -6.16 6.57
C LYS A 34 16.02 -6.55 5.23
N LYS A 35 16.40 -7.71 4.66
CA LYS A 35 15.87 -8.16 3.35
C LYS A 35 14.38 -8.44 3.40
N ALA A 36 13.89 -9.01 4.50
CA ALA A 36 12.47 -9.26 4.70
C ALA A 36 11.70 -7.95 4.87
N THR A 37 12.23 -7.00 5.65
CA THR A 37 11.64 -5.66 5.80
C THR A 37 11.53 -4.95 4.46
N MET A 38 12.62 -4.91 3.69
CA MET A 38 12.63 -4.27 2.37
C MET A 38 11.67 -4.97 1.41
N LEU A 39 11.60 -6.31 1.42
CA LEU A 39 10.60 -7.01 0.62
C LEU A 39 9.18 -6.66 1.04
N CYS A 40 8.88 -6.61 2.35
CA CYS A 40 7.57 -6.23 2.84
C CYS A 40 7.16 -4.85 2.31
N THR A 41 8.06 -3.86 2.39
CA THR A 41 7.85 -2.54 1.80
C THR A 41 7.58 -2.64 0.30
N ALA A 42 8.49 -3.24 -0.48
CA ALA A 42 8.35 -3.35 -1.93
C ALA A 42 7.03 -4.03 -2.36
N SER A 43 6.65 -5.11 -1.68
CA SER A 43 5.43 -5.87 -1.95
C SER A 43 4.16 -5.06 -1.64
N VAL A 44 4.13 -4.32 -0.53
CA VAL A 44 3.00 -3.45 -0.19
C VAL A 44 2.89 -2.29 -1.17
N GLU A 45 4.00 -1.61 -1.47
CA GLU A 45 4.00 -0.44 -2.36
C GLU A 45 3.61 -0.80 -3.79
N GLU A 46 3.94 -2.00 -4.27
CA GLU A 46 3.49 -2.44 -5.59
C GLU A 46 1.96 -2.59 -5.66
N VAL A 47 1.32 -3.05 -4.58
CA VAL A 47 -0.14 -3.12 -4.51
C VAL A 47 -0.77 -1.73 -4.38
N ILE A 48 -0.15 -0.83 -3.61
CA ILE A 48 -0.64 0.55 -3.45
C ILE A 48 -0.52 1.33 -4.77
N ASP A 49 0.57 1.18 -5.53
CA ASP A 49 0.72 1.78 -6.87
C ASP A 49 -0.38 1.31 -7.83
N GLU A 50 -0.66 -0.01 -7.86
CA GLU A 50 -1.80 -0.56 -8.63
C GLU A 50 -3.13 0.08 -8.19
N HIS A 51 -3.34 0.24 -6.89
CA HIS A 51 -4.56 0.84 -6.34
C HIS A 51 -4.69 2.32 -6.73
N TYR A 52 -3.63 3.13 -6.60
CA TYR A 52 -3.65 4.53 -7.03
C TYR A 52 -3.86 4.67 -8.54
N LYS A 53 -3.25 3.82 -9.38
CA LYS A 53 -3.55 3.79 -10.82
C LYS A 53 -5.04 3.56 -11.08
N ASN A 54 -5.68 2.69 -10.32
CA ASN A 54 -7.12 2.43 -10.46
C ASN A 54 -7.96 3.62 -9.98
N GLN A 55 -7.58 4.29 -8.88
CA GLN A 55 -8.24 5.51 -8.44
C GLN A 55 -8.14 6.62 -9.50
N LEU A 56 -6.96 6.84 -10.07
CA LEU A 56 -6.74 7.85 -11.11
C LEU A 56 -7.58 7.62 -12.37
N LYS A 57 -7.85 6.36 -12.73
CA LYS A 57 -8.75 6.00 -13.84
C LYS A 57 -10.22 6.27 -13.53
N LYS A 58 -10.63 6.18 -12.26
CA LYS A 58 -12.01 6.43 -11.81
C LYS A 58 -12.31 7.91 -11.62
N LEU A 59 -11.29 8.76 -11.47
CA LEU A 59 -11.47 10.20 -11.25
C LEU A 59 -11.80 10.95 -12.55
N GLY A 60 -12.86 11.77 -12.50
CA GLY A 60 -13.27 12.67 -13.57
C GLY A 60 -12.44 13.94 -13.66
N ASN A 61 -12.72 14.74 -14.69
CA ASN A 61 -12.03 16.01 -14.98
C ASN A 61 -12.35 17.14 -13.99
N ASP A 62 -13.36 16.95 -13.15
CA ASP A 62 -13.81 17.83 -12.07
C ASP A 62 -12.93 17.71 -10.81
N GLU A 63 -12.23 16.59 -10.62
CA GLU A 63 -11.41 16.29 -9.43
C GLU A 63 -9.89 16.49 -9.65
N LYS A 64 -9.50 17.51 -10.44
CA LYS A 64 -8.08 17.78 -10.79
C LYS A 64 -7.15 17.90 -9.57
N SER A 65 -7.62 18.52 -8.49
CA SER A 65 -6.81 18.71 -7.27
C SER A 65 -6.53 17.37 -6.58
N LEU A 66 -7.54 16.51 -6.47
CA LEU A 66 -7.39 15.18 -5.89
C LEU A 66 -6.52 14.28 -6.77
N LYS A 67 -6.74 14.34 -8.10
CA LYS A 67 -5.93 13.62 -9.08
C LYS A 67 -4.44 13.93 -8.92
N LYS A 68 -4.08 15.21 -8.85
CA LYS A 68 -2.68 15.64 -8.65
C LYS A 68 -2.08 15.12 -7.34
N LYS A 69 -2.87 15.04 -6.27
CA LYS A 69 -2.40 14.49 -4.98
C LYS A 69 -2.14 12.99 -5.07
N ILE A 70 -3.04 12.23 -5.69
CA ILE A 70 -2.87 10.79 -5.87
C ILE A 70 -1.72 10.48 -6.83
N GLU A 71 -1.53 11.28 -7.89
CA GLU A 71 -0.36 11.17 -8.77
C GLU A 71 0.95 11.35 -8.01
N LYS A 72 1.01 12.34 -7.11
CA LYS A 72 2.18 12.55 -6.24
C LYS A 72 2.40 11.35 -5.31
N PHE A 73 1.38 10.90 -4.58
CA PHE A 73 1.54 9.75 -3.67
C PHE A 73 1.99 8.50 -4.41
N LYS A 74 1.45 8.26 -5.61
CA LYS A 74 1.88 7.17 -6.46
C LYS A 74 3.37 7.28 -6.86
N GLU A 75 3.85 8.48 -7.17
CA GLU A 75 5.27 8.72 -7.45
C GLU A 75 6.15 8.44 -6.21
N ASP A 76 5.69 8.86 -5.04
CA ASP A 76 6.33 8.56 -3.76
C ASP A 76 6.42 7.03 -3.53
N GLU A 77 5.35 6.25 -3.79
CA GLU A 77 5.38 4.78 -3.64
C GLU A 77 6.31 4.09 -4.65
N ILE A 78 6.38 4.60 -5.89
CA ILE A 78 7.34 4.09 -6.87
C ILE A 78 8.77 4.30 -6.35
N ASN A 79 9.05 5.46 -5.76
CA ASN A 79 10.35 5.75 -5.18
C ASN A 79 10.65 4.86 -3.97
N HIS A 80 9.70 4.69 -3.04
CA HIS A 80 9.83 3.78 -1.90
C HIS A 80 10.15 2.34 -2.33
N LYS A 81 9.42 1.85 -3.34
CA LYS A 81 9.65 0.53 -3.92
C LYS A 81 11.05 0.40 -4.52
N ASN A 82 11.50 1.40 -5.28
CA ASN A 82 12.84 1.38 -5.88
C ASN A 82 13.93 1.34 -4.79
N ILE A 83 13.83 2.19 -3.77
CA ILE A 83 14.75 2.20 -2.62
C ILE A 83 14.77 0.84 -1.92
N ALA A 84 13.61 0.19 -1.78
CA ALA A 84 13.52 -1.13 -1.16
C ALA A 84 14.27 -2.20 -1.98
N TYR A 85 14.12 -2.21 -3.31
CA TYR A 85 14.87 -3.11 -4.19
C TYR A 85 16.38 -2.82 -4.19
N GLU A 86 16.79 -1.55 -4.24
CA GLU A 86 18.20 -1.14 -4.11
C GLU A 86 18.78 -1.54 -2.75
N SER A 87 17.97 -1.50 -1.71
CA SER A 87 18.34 -1.90 -0.33
C SER A 87 18.32 -3.40 -0.09
N GLY A 88 18.03 -4.21 -1.12
CA GLY A 88 18.15 -5.66 -1.10
C GLY A 88 16.84 -6.44 -0.99
N ALA A 89 15.68 -5.82 -1.25
CA ALA A 89 14.45 -6.58 -1.46
C ALA A 89 14.64 -7.60 -2.58
N THR A 90 14.14 -8.82 -2.38
CA THR A 90 14.24 -9.89 -3.37
C THR A 90 13.04 -10.81 -3.26
N THR A 91 12.54 -11.28 -4.38
CA THR A 91 11.43 -12.24 -4.47
C THR A 91 11.92 -13.66 -4.75
N LYS A 92 13.24 -13.93 -4.63
CA LYS A 92 13.83 -15.23 -4.95
C LYS A 92 13.71 -16.22 -3.77
N GLY A 93 13.49 -17.49 -4.07
CA GLY A 93 13.42 -18.56 -3.07
C GLY A 93 12.26 -18.38 -2.10
N PHE A 94 12.52 -18.57 -0.80
CA PHE A 94 11.50 -18.46 0.25
C PHE A 94 10.78 -17.10 0.27
N TYR A 95 11.49 -16.03 -0.11
CA TYR A 95 10.92 -14.68 -0.18
C TYR A 95 9.80 -14.54 -1.21
N SER A 96 9.73 -15.40 -2.23
CA SER A 96 8.60 -15.43 -3.19
C SER A 96 7.28 -15.74 -2.49
N ILE A 97 7.31 -16.61 -1.48
CA ILE A 97 6.11 -17.00 -0.72
C ILE A 97 5.65 -15.80 0.10
N MET A 98 6.59 -15.13 0.77
CA MET A 98 6.32 -13.93 1.57
C MET A 98 5.73 -12.81 0.70
N ASP A 99 6.32 -12.54 -0.46
CA ASP A 99 5.80 -11.57 -1.43
C ASP A 99 4.34 -11.86 -1.80
N LYS A 100 4.03 -13.10 -2.18
CA LYS A 100 2.66 -13.51 -2.55
C LYS A 100 1.67 -13.33 -1.40
N ILE A 101 2.06 -13.70 -0.18
CA ILE A 101 1.21 -13.56 1.01
C ILE A 101 0.92 -12.08 1.27
N ILE A 102 1.96 -11.24 1.29
CA ILE A 102 1.82 -9.81 1.57
C ILE A 102 0.97 -9.13 0.49
N ARG A 103 1.27 -9.37 -0.79
CA ARG A 103 0.51 -8.77 -1.90
C ARG A 103 -0.95 -9.19 -1.88
N THR A 104 -1.22 -10.48 -1.67
CA THR A 104 -2.60 -11.00 -1.60
C THR A 104 -3.34 -10.41 -0.40
N GLY A 105 -2.70 -10.39 0.77
CA GLY A 105 -3.26 -9.82 1.99
C GLY A 105 -3.62 -8.34 1.83
N SER A 106 -2.71 -7.53 1.29
CA SER A 106 -2.95 -6.12 1.02
C SER A 106 -4.09 -5.89 0.02
N LYS A 107 -4.15 -6.68 -1.07
CA LYS A 107 -5.25 -6.60 -2.05
C LYS A 107 -6.61 -6.90 -1.41
N ILE A 108 -6.67 -7.92 -0.54
CA ILE A 108 -7.88 -8.28 0.19
C ILE A 108 -8.26 -7.15 1.16
N ALA A 109 -7.32 -6.64 1.94
CA ALA A 109 -7.57 -5.55 2.90
C ALA A 109 -8.14 -4.31 2.20
N ILE A 110 -7.56 -3.92 1.06
CA ILE A 110 -8.08 -2.82 0.22
C ILE A 110 -9.50 -3.13 -0.26
N THR A 111 -9.71 -4.31 -0.86
CA THR A 111 -11.01 -4.68 -1.45
C THR A 111 -12.14 -4.72 -0.42
N ILE A 112 -11.85 -5.20 0.79
CA ILE A 112 -12.83 -5.24 1.88
C ILE A 112 -13.10 -3.81 2.38
N SER A 113 -12.05 -3.00 2.54
CA SER A 113 -12.16 -1.61 3.03
C SER A 113 -12.88 -0.68 2.06
N GLU A 114 -12.83 -0.95 0.75
CA GLU A 114 -13.62 -0.20 -0.24
C GLU A 114 -15.13 -0.47 -0.12
N LYS A 115 -15.54 -1.57 0.53
CA LYS A 115 -16.95 -2.01 0.63
C LYS A 115 -17.59 -1.77 2.00
N ILE A 116 -16.78 -1.76 3.06
CA ILE A 116 -17.21 -1.69 4.47
C ILE A 116 -16.80 -0.35 5.06
#